data_AF-A0A645E2J8-F1
#
_entry.id   AF-A0A645E2J8-F1
#
_cell.length_a   1.000
_cell.length_b   1.000
_cell.length_c   1.000
_cell.angle_alpha   90.00
_cell.angle_beta   90.00
_cell.angle_gamma   90.00
#
_symmetry.space_group_name_H-M   'P 1'
#
loop_
_entity.id
_entity.type
_entity.pdbx_description
1 polymer ?
#
loop_
_entity_poly.entity_id
_entity_poly.type
_entity_poly.pdbx_seq_one_letter_code
_entity_poly.pdbx_strand_id
1 'polypeptide(L)'
;MKKYIDNYSFICMGQETNGILGFFDGVNEQGFAAAVLYFAGYAYYDSDINNKEQIASLDFLHYILGCCKSVDDLKTLSENINIVGVPDPVTQAIAPLHWIATDRSGKSIVIEQTERGLEIIDNPIGVMSNSPDFQWHMTNLRNYMNVSTTQQNEVYWENVSLTPFGQASGTVNLPGGFTSPERFVRTSFIKTHVPVPKDSSEALITCFHIMNSVFIPKGIVLTDRGTYDYTKYISFMNTNTCEYYFKTYECNQIIRASLSDYYKLSNQPIFLGNIVFSP
;
A
#
# COMPACT_ATOMS: atom_id res chain seq x y z
N MET A 1 13.58 14.02 -16.45
CA MET A 1 12.27 14.05 -15.79
C MET A 1 11.57 15.35 -16.14
N LYS A 2 10.26 15.26 -16.39
CA LYS A 2 9.39 16.42 -16.48
C LYS A 2 9.29 17.04 -15.08
N LYS A 3 9.34 18.37 -14.97
CA LYS A 3 9.11 19.04 -13.69
C LYS A 3 7.61 19.24 -13.53
N TYR A 4 7.04 18.67 -12.47
CA TYR A 4 5.66 18.91 -12.08
C TYR A 4 5.58 20.09 -11.12
N ILE A 5 4.47 20.83 -11.17
CA ILE A 5 4.17 21.89 -10.21
C ILE A 5 3.22 21.29 -9.20
N ASP A 6 3.68 21.22 -7.95
CA ASP A 6 2.86 20.74 -6.85
C ASP A 6 1.93 21.87 -6.39
N ASN A 7 0.62 21.64 -6.52
CA ASN A 7 -0.41 22.53 -5.98
C ASN A 7 -0.61 22.33 -4.47
N TYR A 8 -0.20 21.16 -3.96
CA TYR A 8 -0.31 20.77 -2.57
C TYR A 8 1.03 20.30 -2.02
N SER A 9 1.37 20.76 -0.81
CA SER A 9 2.49 20.25 -0.04
C SER A 9 2.18 18.84 0.46
N PHE A 10 3.20 17.98 0.55
CA PHE A 10 3.05 16.61 1.06
C PHE A 10 4.27 16.15 1.86
N ILE A 11 4.02 15.19 2.76
CA ILE A 11 5.05 14.46 3.50
C ILE A 11 5.06 13.01 3.01
N CYS A 12 6.25 12.43 2.81
CA CYS A 12 6.40 11.12 2.19
C CYS A 12 7.64 10.38 2.67
N MET A 13 7.65 9.06 2.42
CA MET A 13 8.86 8.26 2.34
C MET A 13 9.31 8.18 0.89
N GLY A 14 10.62 8.24 0.67
CA GLY A 14 11.20 8.14 -0.66
C GLY A 14 12.70 7.89 -0.62
N GLN A 15 13.30 7.90 -1.79
CA GLN A 15 14.71 7.71 -2.01
C GLN A 15 15.21 8.68 -3.07
N GLU A 16 16.37 9.28 -2.81
CA GLU A 16 17.14 10.00 -3.83
C GLU A 16 18.29 9.11 -4.31
N THR A 17 18.46 8.96 -5.62
CA THR A 17 19.62 8.27 -6.22
C THR A 17 20.04 8.99 -7.49
N ASN A 18 21.30 9.43 -7.55
CA ASN A 18 21.84 10.19 -8.69
C ASN A 18 21.01 11.43 -9.06
N GLY A 19 20.44 12.13 -8.06
CA GLY A 19 19.57 13.29 -8.26
C GLY A 19 18.15 12.97 -8.74
N ILE A 20 17.78 11.68 -8.77
CA ILE A 20 16.42 11.21 -9.06
C ILE A 20 15.71 10.89 -7.75
N LEU A 21 14.56 11.53 -7.53
CA LEU A 21 13.70 11.28 -6.38
C LEU A 21 12.61 10.29 -6.78
N GLY A 22 12.49 9.20 -6.03
CA GLY A 22 11.34 8.30 -6.08
C GLY A 22 10.63 8.32 -4.74
N PHE A 23 9.31 8.46 -4.74
CA PHE A 23 8.49 8.39 -3.53
C PHE A 23 7.75 7.05 -3.47
N PHE A 24 7.54 6.54 -2.26
CA PHE A 24 6.93 5.22 -2.04
C PHE A 24 5.53 5.32 -1.43
N ASP A 25 5.35 6.26 -0.50
CA ASP A 25 4.05 6.55 0.12
C ASP A 25 4.07 7.94 0.76
N GLY A 26 2.91 8.59 0.84
CA GLY A 26 2.81 9.93 1.40
C GLY A 26 1.37 10.44 1.53
N VAL A 27 1.23 11.57 2.23
CA VAL A 27 -0.03 12.28 2.44
C VAL A 27 0.18 13.78 2.22
N ASN A 28 -0.76 14.41 1.52
CA ASN A 28 -0.71 15.85 1.25
C ASN A 28 -1.53 16.67 2.25
N GLU A 29 -1.40 18.00 2.20
CA GLU A 29 -2.07 18.95 3.11
C GLU A 29 -3.61 18.91 3.04
N GLN A 30 -4.17 18.33 1.98
CA GLN A 30 -5.61 18.13 1.81
C GLN A 30 -6.09 16.80 2.40
N GLY A 31 -5.17 15.95 2.89
CA GLY A 31 -5.48 14.65 3.44
C GLY A 31 -5.72 13.57 2.38
N PHE A 32 -5.21 13.76 1.16
CA PHE A 32 -5.09 12.71 0.16
C PHE A 32 -3.80 11.94 0.41
N ALA A 33 -3.92 10.64 0.68
CA ALA A 33 -2.81 9.74 0.92
C ALA A 33 -2.74 8.67 -0.16
N ALA A 34 -1.52 8.31 -0.56
CA ALA A 34 -1.30 7.28 -1.56
C ALA A 34 0.00 6.50 -1.30
N ALA A 35 0.07 5.30 -1.84
CA ALA A 35 1.26 4.46 -1.82
C ALA A 35 1.41 3.71 -3.14
N VAL A 36 2.66 3.42 -3.52
CA VAL A 36 3.01 2.61 -4.70
C VAL A 36 3.59 1.26 -4.26
N LEU A 37 3.12 0.19 -4.89
CA LEU A 37 3.56 -1.18 -4.62
C LEU A 37 3.92 -1.89 -5.94
N TYR A 38 4.70 -2.96 -5.83
CA TYR A 38 5.06 -3.81 -6.97
C TYR A 38 3.84 -4.51 -7.59
N PHE A 39 3.82 -4.63 -8.92
CA PHE A 39 2.74 -5.23 -9.71
C PHE A 39 3.29 -6.11 -10.85
N ALA A 40 4.27 -6.95 -10.51
CA ALA A 40 5.04 -7.77 -11.44
C ALA A 40 4.16 -8.72 -12.29
N GLY A 41 4.38 -8.70 -13.61
CA GLY A 41 3.66 -9.54 -14.57
C GLY A 41 2.27 -9.04 -14.96
N TYR A 42 1.82 -7.90 -14.42
CA TYR A 42 0.50 -7.31 -14.74
C TYR A 42 0.59 -5.85 -15.18
N ALA A 43 1.56 -5.08 -14.66
CA ALA A 43 1.80 -3.72 -15.12
C ALA A 43 2.21 -3.71 -16.60
N TYR A 44 1.53 -2.88 -17.40
CA TYR A 44 1.76 -2.79 -18.84
C TYR A 44 1.72 -1.34 -19.32
N TYR A 45 2.84 -0.86 -19.84
CA TYR A 45 3.04 0.56 -20.16
C TYR A 45 3.16 0.87 -21.66
N ASP A 46 3.09 -0.16 -22.52
CA ASP A 46 3.17 0.01 -23.97
C ASP A 46 1.77 0.33 -24.53
N SER A 47 1.29 1.52 -24.16
CA SER A 47 -0.02 2.04 -24.57
C SER A 47 0.13 3.05 -25.71
N ASP A 48 -0.87 3.11 -26.58
CA ASP A 48 -0.89 4.07 -27.70
C ASP A 48 -0.64 5.49 -27.21
N ILE A 49 0.32 6.17 -27.85
CA ILE A 49 0.60 7.58 -27.63
C ILE A 49 -0.62 8.36 -28.11
N ASN A 50 -1.47 8.76 -27.17
CA ASN A 50 -2.61 9.64 -27.40
C ASN A 50 -2.24 11.08 -27.01
N ASN A 51 -3.17 12.02 -27.18
CA ASN A 51 -2.97 13.43 -26.81
C ASN A 51 -3.03 13.68 -25.29
N LYS A 52 -3.04 12.64 -24.44
CA LYS A 52 -3.05 12.78 -22.98
C LYS A 52 -1.66 13.09 -22.45
N GLU A 53 -1.62 13.69 -21.26
CA GLU A 53 -0.38 13.96 -20.57
C GLU A 53 0.29 12.64 -20.13
N GLN A 54 1.52 12.42 -20.57
CA GLN A 54 2.29 11.22 -20.20
C GLN A 54 2.98 11.44 -18.84
N ILE A 55 2.71 10.56 -17.89
CA ILE A 55 3.29 10.57 -16.54
C ILE A 55 4.12 9.30 -16.37
N ALA A 56 5.41 9.45 -16.02
CA ALA A 56 6.25 8.28 -15.76
C ALA A 56 5.72 7.52 -14.54
N SER A 57 5.73 6.18 -14.59
CA SER A 57 5.25 5.34 -13.49
C SER A 57 5.96 5.65 -12.16
N LEU A 58 7.27 5.90 -12.21
CA LEU A 58 8.05 6.30 -11.03
C LEU A 58 7.67 7.68 -10.46
N ASP A 59 7.15 8.59 -11.30
CA ASP A 59 6.76 9.93 -10.91
C ASP A 59 5.26 10.02 -10.55
N PHE A 60 4.46 8.98 -10.84
CA PHE A 60 3.01 9.06 -10.73
C PHE A 60 2.54 9.30 -9.29
N LEU A 61 3.20 8.69 -8.29
CA LEU A 61 2.87 8.95 -6.89
C LEU A 61 3.11 10.43 -6.50
N HIS A 62 4.23 11.00 -6.93
CA HIS A 62 4.51 12.43 -6.74
C HIS A 62 3.38 13.26 -7.35
N TYR A 63 3.08 13.00 -8.62
CA TYR A 63 2.09 13.75 -9.38
C TYR A 63 0.72 13.79 -8.70
N ILE A 64 0.20 12.65 -8.24
CA ILE A 64 -1.11 12.61 -7.59
C ILE A 64 -1.11 13.25 -6.19
N LEU A 65 0.00 13.15 -5.44
CA LEU A 65 0.12 13.84 -4.14
C LEU A 65 0.18 15.36 -4.32
N GLY A 66 0.83 15.84 -5.38
CA GLY A 66 0.94 17.26 -5.70
C GLY A 66 -0.33 17.86 -6.31
N CYS A 67 -1.22 17.05 -6.90
CA CYS A 67 -2.35 17.57 -7.68
C CYS A 67 -3.75 17.19 -7.18
N CYS A 68 -3.93 16.12 -6.38
CA CYS A 68 -5.26 15.66 -5.97
C CYS A 68 -5.57 16.03 -4.50
N LYS A 69 -6.74 16.63 -4.23
CA LYS A 69 -7.26 16.77 -2.85
C LYS A 69 -8.14 15.60 -2.41
N SER A 70 -8.63 14.78 -3.35
CA SER A 70 -9.61 13.71 -3.09
C SER A 70 -9.44 12.55 -4.08
N VAL A 71 -10.07 11.39 -3.79
CA VAL A 71 -10.14 10.29 -4.75
C VAL A 71 -10.97 10.65 -5.99
N ASP A 72 -11.95 11.54 -5.85
CA ASP A 72 -12.79 11.99 -6.97
C ASP A 72 -12.00 12.93 -7.91
N ASP A 73 -11.07 13.71 -7.37
CA ASP A 73 -10.10 14.48 -8.16
C ASP A 73 -9.21 13.56 -8.99
N LEU A 74 -8.71 12.46 -8.40
CA LEU A 74 -7.89 11.49 -9.11
C LEU A 74 -8.68 10.79 -10.24
N LYS A 75 -9.95 10.46 -10.03
CA LYS A 75 -10.82 9.94 -11.11
C LYS A 75 -10.90 10.93 -12.27
N THR A 76 -11.13 12.20 -11.99
CA THR A 76 -11.19 13.26 -13.02
C THR A 76 -9.83 13.45 -13.72
N LEU A 77 -8.74 13.44 -12.95
CA LEU A 77 -7.37 13.57 -13.47
C LEU A 77 -7.02 12.42 -14.42
N SER A 78 -7.44 11.19 -14.10
CA SER A 78 -7.15 9.98 -14.86
C SER A 78 -7.67 10.01 -16.30
N GLU A 79 -8.70 10.81 -16.58
CA GLU A 79 -9.25 10.97 -17.93
C GLU A 79 -8.25 11.62 -18.90
N ASN A 80 -7.33 12.44 -18.38
CA ASN A 80 -6.45 13.31 -19.15
C ASN A 80 -4.97 12.89 -19.13
N ILE A 81 -4.66 11.76 -18.49
CA ILE A 81 -3.28 11.26 -18.37
C ILE A 81 -3.14 9.83 -18.93
N ASN A 82 -1.91 9.46 -19.24
CA ASN A 82 -1.47 8.09 -19.45
C ASN A 82 -0.26 7.83 -18.53
N ILE A 83 -0.17 6.63 -17.96
CA ILE A 83 1.00 6.20 -17.20
C ILE A 83 1.95 5.46 -18.14
N VAL A 84 3.19 5.93 -18.24
CA VAL A 84 4.22 5.34 -19.10
C VAL A 84 5.38 4.78 -18.29
N GLY A 85 5.96 3.71 -18.80
CA GLY A 85 7.11 3.05 -18.20
C GLY A 85 8.38 3.72 -18.70
N VAL A 86 9.26 4.08 -17.77
CA VAL A 86 10.60 4.57 -18.12
C VAL A 86 11.60 3.45 -17.83
N PRO A 87 12.32 2.93 -18.84
CA PRO A 87 13.29 1.88 -18.62
C PRO A 87 14.47 2.40 -17.81
N ASP A 88 14.91 1.62 -16.83
CA ASP A 88 16.14 1.88 -16.10
C ASP A 88 17.33 1.91 -17.08
N PRO A 89 18.21 2.95 -17.05
CA PRO A 89 19.27 3.09 -18.04
C PRO A 89 20.25 1.91 -18.10
N VAL A 90 20.42 1.19 -17.00
CA VAL A 90 21.41 0.09 -16.87
C VAL A 90 20.77 -1.26 -17.20
N THR A 91 19.64 -1.56 -16.58
CA THR A 91 18.98 -2.88 -16.67
C THR A 91 17.94 -2.95 -17.78
N GLN A 92 17.53 -1.82 -18.34
CA GLN A 92 16.41 -1.67 -19.29
C GLN A 92 15.05 -2.16 -18.76
N ALA A 93 15.00 -2.59 -17.49
CA ALA A 93 13.78 -3.02 -16.86
C ALA A 93 12.92 -1.81 -16.50
N ILE A 94 11.61 -1.96 -16.64
CA ILE A 94 10.64 -0.99 -16.17
C ILE A 94 10.09 -1.52 -14.85
N ALA A 95 10.09 -0.69 -13.80
CA ALA A 95 9.50 -1.06 -12.53
C ALA A 95 7.99 -1.33 -12.71
N PRO A 96 7.49 -2.54 -12.40
CA PRO A 96 6.08 -2.85 -12.53
C PRO A 96 5.36 -2.38 -11.27
N LEU A 97 4.50 -1.36 -11.39
CA LEU A 97 3.92 -0.65 -10.25
C LEU A 97 2.39 -0.52 -10.38
N HIS A 98 1.72 -0.54 -9.23
CA HIS A 98 0.32 -0.13 -9.05
C HIS A 98 0.18 0.71 -7.77
N TRP A 99 -0.93 1.44 -7.64
CA TRP A 99 -1.09 2.42 -6.55
C TRP A 99 -2.40 2.20 -5.79
N ILE A 100 -2.37 2.54 -4.51
CA ILE A 100 -3.57 2.67 -3.67
C ILE A 100 -3.65 4.12 -3.20
N ALA A 101 -4.86 4.67 -3.17
CA ALA A 101 -5.10 6.01 -2.63
C ALA A 101 -6.34 6.01 -1.73
N THR A 102 -6.33 6.90 -0.74
CA THR A 102 -7.46 7.16 0.15
C THR A 102 -7.48 8.64 0.54
N ASP A 103 -8.65 9.18 0.88
CA ASP A 103 -8.78 10.56 1.35
C ASP A 103 -9.53 10.67 2.69
N ARG A 104 -9.78 11.89 3.15
CA ARG A 104 -10.50 12.19 4.41
C ARG A 104 -11.93 11.65 4.46
N SER A 105 -12.55 11.36 3.31
CA SER A 105 -13.88 10.74 3.29
C SER A 105 -13.86 9.26 3.68
N GLY A 106 -12.67 8.65 3.69
CA GLY A 106 -12.49 7.21 3.90
C GLY A 106 -12.71 6.36 2.64
N LYS A 107 -13.04 6.96 1.50
CA LYS A 107 -13.04 6.27 0.21
C LYS A 107 -11.61 5.84 -0.13
N SER A 108 -11.44 4.60 -0.58
CA SER A 108 -10.17 4.10 -1.10
C SER A 108 -10.34 3.59 -2.53
N ILE A 109 -9.28 3.73 -3.33
CA ILE A 109 -9.21 3.26 -4.72
C ILE A 109 -7.88 2.57 -4.99
N VAL A 110 -7.87 1.68 -5.98
CA VAL A 110 -6.68 1.08 -6.59
C VAL A 110 -6.52 1.62 -8.01
N ILE A 111 -5.28 1.87 -8.41
CA ILE A 111 -4.90 2.36 -9.73
C ILE A 111 -4.00 1.34 -10.39
N GLU A 112 -4.45 0.74 -11.47
CA GLU A 112 -3.75 -0.30 -12.21
C GLU A 112 -3.64 0.10 -13.69
N GLN A 113 -2.42 0.06 -14.23
CA GLN A 113 -2.15 0.29 -15.64
C GLN A 113 -1.81 -1.08 -16.27
N THR A 114 -2.77 -1.65 -16.99
CA THR A 114 -2.68 -3.00 -17.59
C THR A 114 -2.83 -2.94 -19.10
N GLU A 115 -2.81 -4.09 -19.78
CA GLU A 115 -3.13 -4.19 -21.22
C GLU A 115 -4.54 -3.67 -21.56
N ARG A 116 -5.44 -3.62 -20.58
CA ARG A 116 -6.78 -3.02 -20.73
C ARG A 116 -6.78 -1.48 -20.66
N GLY A 117 -5.64 -0.88 -20.30
CA GLY A 117 -5.48 0.54 -20.06
C GLY A 117 -5.39 0.91 -18.58
N LEU A 118 -5.50 2.22 -18.30
CA LEU A 118 -5.53 2.77 -16.95
C LEU A 118 -6.90 2.55 -16.31
N GLU A 119 -6.94 1.80 -15.21
CA GLU A 119 -8.15 1.52 -14.44
C GLU A 119 -8.06 2.20 -13.06
N ILE A 120 -9.11 2.95 -12.69
CA ILE A 120 -9.30 3.48 -11.34
C ILE A 120 -10.45 2.69 -10.69
N ILE A 121 -10.11 1.82 -9.76
CA ILE A 121 -11.02 0.80 -9.22
C ILE A 121 -11.41 1.17 -7.78
N ASP A 122 -12.70 1.21 -7.48
CA ASP A 122 -13.17 1.40 -6.11
C ASP A 122 -12.70 0.23 -5.22
N ASN A 123 -12.10 0.55 -4.07
CA ASN A 123 -11.55 -0.42 -3.14
C ASN A 123 -12.35 -0.41 -1.82
N PRO A 124 -13.51 -1.08 -1.77
CA PRO A 124 -14.35 -1.11 -0.56
C PRO A 124 -13.69 -1.86 0.60
N ILE A 125 -12.75 -2.78 0.32
CA ILE A 125 -12.04 -3.52 1.37
C ILE A 125 -10.91 -2.68 2.00
N GLY A 126 -10.41 -1.65 1.31
CA GLY A 126 -9.36 -0.75 1.76
C GLY A 126 -8.01 -1.45 1.98
N VAL A 127 -7.72 -2.48 1.18
CA VAL A 127 -6.47 -3.27 1.23
C VAL A 127 -5.96 -3.43 -0.20
N MET A 128 -4.65 -3.38 -0.39
CA MET A 128 -3.98 -3.72 -1.63
C MET A 128 -2.67 -4.45 -1.28
N SER A 129 -2.25 -5.39 -2.14
CA SER A 129 -0.98 -6.09 -1.99
C SER A 129 -0.14 -5.93 -3.26
N ASN A 130 0.24 -7.01 -3.93
CA ASN A 130 0.91 -6.99 -5.23
C ASN A 130 0.04 -7.76 -6.23
N SER A 131 0.62 -8.29 -7.30
CA SER A 131 -0.07 -9.13 -8.28
C SER A 131 -0.75 -10.36 -7.66
N PRO A 132 -1.82 -10.91 -8.26
CA PRO A 132 -2.55 -10.46 -9.46
C PRO A 132 -3.28 -9.12 -9.34
N ASP A 133 -4.05 -8.74 -10.37
CA ASP A 133 -4.91 -7.54 -10.35
C ASP A 133 -5.94 -7.54 -9.21
N PHE A 134 -6.40 -6.35 -8.85
CA PHE A 134 -7.28 -6.16 -7.70
C PHE A 134 -8.61 -6.92 -7.81
N GLN A 135 -9.17 -7.05 -9.01
CA GLN A 135 -10.43 -7.78 -9.19
C GLN A 135 -10.27 -9.28 -8.94
N TRP A 136 -9.12 -9.84 -9.30
CA TRP A 136 -8.76 -11.20 -8.93
C TRP A 136 -8.68 -11.36 -7.42
N HIS A 137 -8.03 -10.44 -6.69
CA HIS A 137 -7.95 -10.50 -5.22
C HIS A 137 -9.34 -10.45 -4.57
N MET A 138 -10.22 -9.57 -5.04
CA MET A 138 -11.60 -9.50 -4.58
C MET A 138 -12.37 -10.80 -4.84
N THR A 139 -12.14 -11.44 -5.99
CA THR A 139 -12.71 -12.75 -6.30
C THR A 139 -12.15 -13.83 -5.37
N ASN A 140 -10.84 -13.80 -5.10
CA ASN A 140 -10.16 -14.78 -4.24
C ASN A 140 -10.69 -14.77 -2.79
N LEU A 141 -11.11 -13.61 -2.26
CA LEU A 141 -11.74 -13.54 -0.93
C LEU A 141 -12.95 -14.48 -0.77
N ARG A 142 -13.64 -14.82 -1.86
CA ARG A 142 -14.80 -15.74 -1.83
C ARG A 142 -14.41 -17.15 -1.38
N ASN A 143 -13.16 -17.58 -1.57
CA ASN A 143 -12.66 -18.86 -1.05
C ASN A 143 -12.62 -18.90 0.49
N TYR A 144 -12.61 -17.73 1.13
CA TYR A 144 -12.42 -17.58 2.58
C TYR A 144 -13.69 -17.10 3.28
N MET A 145 -14.85 -17.10 2.61
CA MET A 145 -16.11 -16.59 3.16
C MET A 145 -16.59 -17.30 4.45
N ASN A 146 -16.08 -18.50 4.73
CA ASN A 146 -16.39 -19.28 5.93
C ASN A 146 -15.39 -19.08 7.08
N VAL A 147 -14.33 -18.29 6.88
CA VAL A 147 -13.43 -17.91 7.98
C VAL A 147 -14.21 -17.04 8.97
N SER A 148 -14.07 -17.33 10.25
CA SER A 148 -14.81 -16.64 11.32
C SER A 148 -13.91 -16.31 12.50
N THR A 149 -14.23 -15.22 13.20
CA THR A 149 -13.65 -14.90 14.51
C THR A 149 -14.21 -15.75 15.65
N THR A 150 -15.30 -16.47 15.39
CA THR A 150 -15.93 -17.39 16.34
C THR A 150 -15.63 -18.83 16.00
N GLN A 151 -15.72 -19.71 17.00
CA GLN A 151 -15.58 -21.15 16.83
C GLN A 151 -16.76 -21.91 17.40
N GLN A 152 -16.97 -23.12 16.88
CA GLN A 152 -17.85 -24.11 17.50
C GLN A 152 -17.11 -24.78 18.67
N ASN A 153 -17.81 -25.04 19.77
CA ASN A 153 -17.23 -25.66 20.95
C ASN A 153 -17.16 -27.19 20.85
N GLU A 154 -18.08 -27.80 20.10
CA GLU A 154 -18.18 -29.25 19.91
C GLU A 154 -19.01 -29.55 18.66
N VAL A 155 -18.63 -30.60 17.92
CA VAL A 155 -19.44 -31.22 16.86
C VAL A 155 -19.40 -32.75 17.01
N TYR A 156 -20.38 -33.43 16.42
CA TYR A 156 -20.45 -34.90 16.44
C TYR A 156 -20.34 -35.46 15.03
N TRP A 157 -19.40 -36.38 14.84
CA TRP A 157 -19.32 -37.22 13.65
C TRP A 157 -19.80 -38.62 14.07
N GLU A 158 -21.07 -38.91 13.78
CA GLU A 158 -21.79 -40.05 14.36
C GLU A 158 -21.73 -40.05 15.89
N ASN A 159 -21.07 -41.03 16.50
CA ASN A 159 -20.89 -41.15 17.95
C ASN A 159 -19.55 -40.57 18.45
N VAL A 160 -18.78 -39.89 17.60
CA VAL A 160 -17.50 -39.27 17.96
C VAL A 160 -17.69 -37.78 18.21
N SER A 161 -17.47 -37.35 19.46
CA SER A 161 -17.37 -35.92 19.80
C SER A 161 -16.01 -35.37 19.37
N LEU A 162 -16.05 -34.24 18.66
CA LEU A 162 -14.89 -33.48 18.23
C LEU A 162 -14.95 -32.08 18.87
N THR A 163 -13.92 -31.74 19.62
CA THR A 163 -13.76 -30.44 20.27
C THR A 163 -12.51 -29.73 19.73
N PRO A 164 -12.49 -28.39 19.69
CA PRO A 164 -11.29 -27.65 19.30
C PRO A 164 -10.10 -27.94 20.23
N PHE A 165 -8.88 -27.94 19.69
CA PHE A 165 -7.64 -28.03 20.49
C PHE A 165 -7.40 -26.80 21.40
N GLY A 166 -8.14 -25.71 21.18
CA GLY A 166 -7.99 -24.45 21.88
C GLY A 166 -8.89 -23.39 21.27
N GLN A 167 -8.38 -22.16 21.19
CA GLN A 167 -9.04 -21.05 20.48
C GLN A 167 -8.63 -21.02 18.99
N ALA A 168 -9.33 -20.20 18.21
CA ALA A 168 -9.05 -19.89 16.82
C ALA A 168 -9.38 -20.98 15.77
N SER A 169 -10.21 -21.98 16.10
CA SER A 169 -10.60 -22.98 15.07
C SER A 169 -11.44 -22.37 13.94
N GLY A 170 -12.12 -21.24 14.18
CA GLY A 170 -12.82 -20.47 13.15
C GLY A 170 -11.91 -19.84 12.09
N THR A 171 -10.63 -19.64 12.40
CA THR A 171 -9.66 -19.03 11.49
C THR A 171 -8.73 -20.03 10.81
N VAL A 172 -8.97 -21.34 10.96
CA VAL A 172 -8.11 -22.43 10.45
C VAL A 172 -7.85 -22.34 8.95
N ASN A 173 -8.80 -21.79 8.18
CA ASN A 173 -8.69 -21.67 6.73
C ASN A 173 -7.96 -20.41 6.27
N LEU A 174 -7.48 -19.55 7.17
CA LEU A 174 -6.64 -18.42 6.77
C LEU A 174 -5.29 -18.92 6.25
N PRO A 175 -4.79 -18.37 5.14
CA PRO A 175 -3.49 -18.75 4.60
C PRO A 175 -2.34 -18.18 5.44
N GLY A 176 -1.21 -18.89 5.50
CA GLY A 176 -0.06 -18.53 6.37
C GLY A 176 1.19 -18.04 5.65
N GLY A 177 1.26 -18.13 4.32
CA GLY A 177 2.44 -17.79 3.53
C GLY A 177 2.60 -16.28 3.26
N PHE A 178 3.75 -15.90 2.70
CA PHE A 178 4.10 -14.50 2.42
C PHE A 178 3.77 -14.04 0.99
N THR A 179 3.09 -14.89 0.20
CA THR A 179 2.67 -14.52 -1.15
C THR A 179 1.68 -13.36 -1.12
N SER A 180 1.60 -12.63 -2.22
CA SER A 180 0.70 -11.48 -2.37
C SER A 180 -0.78 -11.84 -2.10
N PRO A 181 -1.36 -12.88 -2.71
CA PRO A 181 -2.72 -13.33 -2.41
C PRO A 181 -2.96 -13.66 -0.93
N GLU A 182 -2.02 -14.35 -0.29
CA GLU A 182 -2.17 -14.77 1.11
C GLU A 182 -2.09 -13.57 2.07
N ARG A 183 -1.19 -12.62 1.82
CA ARG A 183 -1.12 -11.36 2.57
C ARG A 183 -2.40 -10.54 2.40
N PHE A 184 -2.92 -10.43 1.17
CA PHE A 184 -4.19 -9.73 0.92
C PHE A 184 -5.33 -10.32 1.75
N VAL A 185 -5.53 -11.64 1.69
CA VAL A 185 -6.59 -12.34 2.44
C VAL A 185 -6.47 -12.10 3.94
N ARG A 186 -5.26 -12.30 4.51
CA ARG A 186 -5.04 -12.08 5.95
C ARG A 186 -5.32 -10.65 6.37
N THR A 187 -4.76 -9.66 5.66
CA THR A 187 -4.96 -8.25 5.99
C THR A 187 -6.43 -7.85 5.84
N SER A 188 -7.12 -8.29 4.79
CA SER A 188 -8.55 -8.02 4.59
C SER A 188 -9.40 -8.60 5.72
N PHE A 189 -9.18 -9.87 6.09
CA PHE A 189 -9.91 -10.49 7.19
C PHE A 189 -9.65 -9.76 8.51
N ILE A 190 -8.40 -9.56 8.89
CA ILE A 190 -8.06 -8.93 10.18
C ILE A 190 -8.61 -7.49 10.22
N LYS A 191 -8.36 -6.66 9.20
CA LYS A 191 -8.84 -5.27 9.14
C LYS A 191 -10.36 -5.15 9.32
N THR A 192 -11.12 -6.09 8.77
CA THR A 192 -12.59 -6.03 8.78
C THR A 192 -13.23 -6.62 10.03
N HIS A 193 -12.46 -7.35 10.85
CA HIS A 193 -12.97 -8.08 12.00
C HIS A 193 -12.41 -7.61 13.34
N VAL A 194 -11.34 -6.81 13.35
CA VAL A 194 -10.90 -6.14 14.59
C VAL A 194 -11.94 -5.09 15.02
N PRO A 195 -12.11 -4.85 16.34
CA PRO A 195 -12.96 -3.77 16.83
C PRO A 195 -12.53 -2.42 16.26
N VAL A 196 -13.51 -1.56 15.95
CA VAL A 196 -13.24 -0.18 15.52
C VAL A 196 -12.56 0.57 16.68
N PRO A 197 -11.36 1.13 16.47
CA PRO A 197 -10.65 1.90 17.49
C PRO A 197 -11.44 3.14 17.94
N LYS A 198 -11.33 3.49 19.22
CA LYS A 198 -12.09 4.60 19.83
C LYS A 198 -11.45 5.96 19.59
N ASP A 199 -10.14 5.98 19.40
CA ASP A 199 -9.36 7.19 19.18
C ASP A 199 -8.15 6.94 18.26
N SER A 200 -7.45 8.01 17.90
CA SER A 200 -6.30 7.97 16.98
C SER A 200 -5.13 7.16 17.51
N SER A 201 -4.93 7.09 18.83
CA SER A 201 -3.84 6.33 19.45
C SER A 201 -4.12 4.83 19.34
N GLU A 202 -5.34 4.40 19.72
CA GLU A 202 -5.78 3.03 19.54
C GLU A 202 -5.80 2.63 18.06
N ALA A 203 -6.18 3.55 17.16
CA ALA A 203 -6.17 3.31 15.72
C ALA A 203 -4.76 3.04 15.20
N LEU A 204 -3.79 3.87 15.58
CA LEU A 204 -2.39 3.69 15.17
C LEU A 204 -1.84 2.33 15.61
N ILE A 205 -2.08 1.96 16.88
CA ILE A 205 -1.60 0.68 17.43
C ILE A 205 -2.31 -0.51 16.77
N THR A 206 -3.63 -0.42 16.55
CA THR A 206 -4.40 -1.45 15.84
C THR A 206 -3.87 -1.66 14.42
N CYS A 207 -3.58 -0.58 13.70
CA CYS A 207 -2.98 -0.63 12.37
C CYS A 207 -1.62 -1.37 12.38
N PHE A 208 -0.74 -1.10 13.36
CA PHE A 208 0.50 -1.86 13.51
C PHE A 208 0.26 -3.35 13.78
N HIS A 209 -0.72 -3.71 14.61
CA HIS A 209 -1.07 -5.11 14.85
C HIS A 209 -1.58 -5.83 13.60
N ILE A 210 -2.40 -5.15 12.78
CA ILE A 210 -2.84 -5.67 11.48
C ILE A 210 -1.61 -5.94 10.59
N MET A 211 -0.72 -4.96 10.44
CA MET A 211 0.45 -5.10 9.55
C MET A 211 1.46 -6.14 10.04
N ASN A 212 1.58 -6.34 11.35
CA ASN A 212 2.45 -7.39 11.90
C ASN A 212 2.03 -8.80 11.44
N SER A 213 0.76 -9.04 11.07
CA SER A 213 0.29 -10.33 10.55
C SER A 213 0.84 -10.69 9.15
N VAL A 214 1.40 -9.70 8.46
CA VAL A 214 1.99 -9.83 7.11
C VAL A 214 3.43 -9.33 7.05
N PHE A 215 4.04 -9.07 8.22
CA PHE A 215 5.44 -8.70 8.34
C PHE A 215 6.32 -9.87 7.90
N ILE A 216 7.29 -9.60 7.03
CA ILE A 216 8.21 -10.61 6.49
C ILE A 216 9.55 -10.49 7.23
N PRO A 217 9.93 -11.48 8.07
CA PRO A 217 11.23 -11.52 8.70
C PRO A 217 12.36 -11.72 7.69
N LYS A 218 13.54 -11.14 7.95
CA LYS A 218 14.71 -11.32 7.10
C LYS A 218 15.15 -12.79 7.10
N GLY A 219 15.38 -13.35 5.91
CA GLY A 219 15.86 -14.71 5.73
C GLY A 219 14.82 -15.76 5.34
N ILE A 220 13.51 -15.47 5.49
CA ILE A 220 12.45 -16.44 5.14
C ILE A 220 12.07 -16.42 3.66
N VAL A 221 12.28 -15.28 2.98
CA VAL A 221 12.09 -15.13 1.53
C VAL A 221 13.42 -14.73 0.88
N LEU A 222 13.90 -15.57 -0.03
CA LEU A 222 15.08 -15.32 -0.86
C LEU A 222 14.66 -15.01 -2.29
N THR A 223 15.28 -14.01 -2.89
CA THR A 223 15.14 -13.71 -4.32
C THR A 223 15.99 -14.66 -5.15
N ASP A 224 15.73 -14.71 -6.46
CA ASP A 224 16.57 -15.39 -7.46
C ASP A 224 18.01 -14.85 -7.51
N ARG A 225 18.23 -13.63 -7.03
CA ARG A 225 19.54 -12.98 -6.88
C ARG A 225 20.25 -13.30 -5.55
N GLY A 226 19.67 -14.15 -4.71
CA GLY A 226 20.23 -14.52 -3.40
C GLY A 226 20.14 -13.41 -2.35
N THR A 227 19.26 -12.43 -2.53
CA THR A 227 19.00 -11.36 -1.54
C THR A 227 17.76 -11.68 -0.72
N TYR A 228 17.67 -11.12 0.48
CA TYR A 228 16.47 -11.26 1.32
C TYR A 228 15.41 -10.25 0.94
N ASP A 229 14.19 -10.73 0.72
CA ASP A 229 12.98 -9.90 0.66
C ASP A 229 12.32 -9.89 2.05
N TYR A 230 12.15 -8.70 2.61
CA TYR A 230 11.69 -8.51 3.98
C TYR A 230 11.03 -7.15 4.18
N THR A 231 10.21 -7.01 5.23
CA THR A 231 9.54 -5.74 5.53
C THR A 231 10.55 -4.74 6.07
N LYS A 232 10.97 -3.76 5.25
CA LYS A 232 11.94 -2.73 5.62
C LYS A 232 11.39 -1.70 6.61
N TYR A 233 10.14 -1.29 6.43
CA TYR A 233 9.43 -0.37 7.31
C TYR A 233 7.93 -0.62 7.25
N ILE A 234 7.21 -0.09 8.24
CA ILE A 234 5.75 0.03 8.24
C ILE A 234 5.43 1.50 8.51
N SER A 235 4.60 2.11 7.66
CA SER A 235 4.15 3.48 7.81
C SER A 235 2.62 3.57 7.92
N PHE A 236 2.15 4.63 8.57
CA PHE A 236 0.76 5.04 8.62
C PHE A 236 0.65 6.55 8.47
N MET A 237 -0.41 6.98 7.79
CA MET A 237 -0.68 8.37 7.51
C MET A 237 -2.06 8.73 8.04
N ASN A 238 -2.14 9.74 8.88
CA ASN A 238 -3.41 10.27 9.35
C ASN A 238 -3.90 11.32 8.36
N THR A 239 -4.93 11.00 7.56
CA THR A 239 -5.47 11.91 6.53
C THR A 239 -6.13 13.16 7.11
N ASN A 240 -6.59 13.11 8.37
CA ASN A 240 -7.22 14.27 9.02
C ASN A 240 -6.19 15.30 9.49
N THR A 241 -5.06 14.84 10.03
CA THR A 241 -4.02 15.69 10.63
C THR A 241 -2.76 15.83 9.78
N CYS A 242 -2.64 15.03 8.71
CA CYS A 242 -1.46 14.94 7.83
C CYS A 242 -0.18 14.56 8.59
N GLU A 243 -0.35 13.74 9.64
CA GLU A 243 0.75 13.14 10.40
C GLU A 243 1.20 11.85 9.72
N TYR A 244 2.51 11.63 9.73
CA TYR A 244 3.18 10.46 9.19
C TYR A 244 3.87 9.71 10.32
N TYR A 245 3.51 8.45 10.52
CA TYR A 245 4.04 7.56 11.54
C TYR A 245 4.78 6.42 10.87
N PHE A 246 5.92 6.00 11.40
CA PHE A 246 6.60 4.82 10.88
C PHE A 246 7.48 4.14 11.94
N LYS A 247 7.80 2.88 11.67
CA LYS A 247 8.89 2.12 12.32
C LYS A 247 9.69 1.39 11.25
N THR A 248 10.96 1.08 11.52
CA THR A 248 11.81 0.33 10.60
C THR A 248 11.99 -1.11 11.08
N TYR A 249 12.57 -1.97 10.25
CA TYR A 249 12.92 -3.33 10.62
C TYR A 249 13.88 -3.35 11.83
N GLU A 250 14.84 -2.44 11.84
CA GLU A 250 15.92 -2.34 12.83
C GLU A 250 15.46 -1.62 14.11
N CYS A 251 14.41 -0.80 14.04
CA CYS A 251 13.93 -0.01 15.17
C CYS A 251 12.41 -0.06 15.30
N ASN A 252 11.94 -0.68 16.37
CA ASN A 252 10.52 -0.80 16.70
C ASN A 252 9.92 0.45 17.38
N GLN A 253 10.71 1.51 17.60
CA GLN A 253 10.16 2.77 18.09
C GLN A 253 9.33 3.43 16.99
N ILE A 254 8.08 3.79 17.32
CA ILE A 254 7.22 4.55 16.41
C ILE A 254 7.74 5.99 16.37
N ILE A 255 8.15 6.43 15.18
CA ILE A 255 8.56 7.80 14.89
C ILE A 255 7.37 8.52 14.26
N ARG A 256 7.17 9.79 14.63
CA ARG A 256 6.14 10.68 14.09
C ARG A 256 6.79 11.90 13.45
N ALA A 257 6.30 12.28 12.29
CA ALA A 257 6.52 13.58 11.67
C ALA A 257 5.17 14.19 11.27
N SER A 258 5.05 15.50 11.25
CA SER A 258 3.84 16.18 10.78
C SER A 258 4.18 17.14 9.66
N LEU A 259 3.36 17.15 8.59
CA LEU A 259 3.53 18.11 7.51
C LEU A 259 3.44 19.57 8.00
N SER A 260 2.59 19.83 9.01
CA SER A 260 2.41 21.16 9.59
C SER A 260 3.69 21.74 10.21
N ASP A 261 4.55 20.87 10.74
CA ASP A 261 5.76 21.28 11.46
C ASP A 261 6.85 21.78 10.50
N TYR A 262 6.70 21.47 9.21
CA TYR A 262 7.66 21.76 8.14
C TYR A 262 7.02 22.52 6.97
N TYR A 263 5.84 23.12 7.17
CA TYR A 263 5.14 23.83 6.10
C TYR A 263 5.92 25.06 5.65
N LYS A 264 6.54 24.95 4.47
CA LYS A 264 7.35 26.00 3.87
C LYS A 264 7.27 25.92 2.36
N LEU A 265 6.93 27.04 1.72
CA LEU A 265 7.06 27.18 0.28
C LEU A 265 8.54 27.06 -0.10
N SER A 266 8.87 26.01 -0.84
CA SER A 266 10.22 25.66 -1.23
C SER A 266 10.21 25.08 -2.64
N ASN A 267 11.25 25.40 -3.41
CA ASN A 267 11.47 24.81 -4.74
C ASN A 267 12.27 23.49 -4.66
N GLN A 268 12.56 23.02 -3.44
CA GLN A 268 13.33 21.81 -3.16
C GLN A 268 12.68 21.05 -1.99
N PRO A 269 12.70 19.71 -2.00
CA PRO A 269 12.20 18.91 -0.89
C PRO A 269 13.00 19.19 0.39
N ILE A 270 12.32 19.11 1.53
CA ILE A 270 12.96 19.20 2.85
C ILE A 270 13.26 17.77 3.29
N PHE A 271 14.55 17.45 3.43
CA PHE A 271 14.99 16.15 3.91
C PHE A 271 14.85 16.08 5.45
N LEU A 272 13.97 15.20 5.93
CA LEU A 272 13.68 15.07 7.37
C LEU A 272 14.55 14.03 8.09
N GLY A 273 15.33 13.23 7.35
CA GLY A 273 16.22 12.22 7.90
C GLY A 273 16.15 10.90 7.15
N ASN A 274 17.11 10.02 7.44
CA ASN A 274 17.15 8.67 6.88
C ASN A 274 16.28 7.73 7.72
N ILE A 275 15.65 6.75 7.07
CA ILE A 275 15.30 5.50 7.74
C ILE A 275 16.61 4.84 8.16
N VAL A 276 16.76 4.52 9.44
CA VAL A 276 18.02 3.99 9.99
C VAL A 276 18.33 2.66 9.30
N PHE A 277 19.26 2.68 8.35
CA PHE A 277 20.02 1.50 7.97
C PHE A 277 21.14 1.36 9.00
N SER A 278 21.07 0.35 9.87
CA SER A 278 22.31 -0.12 10.46
C SER A 278 23.09 -0.83 9.35
N PRO A 279 24.38 -0.48 9.14
CA PRO A 279 25.21 -0.98 8.05
C PRO A 279 25.33 -2.51 8.01
#